data_AF-A0A1G0YR48-F1
#
_entry.id   AF-A0A1G0YR48-F1
#
_cell.length_a   1.000
_cell.length_b   1.000
_cell.length_c   1.000
_cell.angle_alpha   90.00
_cell.angle_beta   90.00
_cell.angle_gamma   90.00
#
_symmetry.space_group_name_H-M   'P 1'
#
loop_
_entity.id
_entity.type
_entity.pdbx_description
1 polymer ?
#
loop_
_entity_poly.entity_id
_entity_poly.type
_entity_poly.pdbx_seq_one_letter_code
_entity_poly.pdbx_strand_id
1 'polypeptide(L)'
;MSQRFAISSFFYILFAGFFCLQPAAFAVSEKWVITLGGAESLEECGLKFNIFKETAASPLRPLNTYVLTDKLNQKHDGYLPMELWFHDQCAGYWSCEDASIFVGKLSLNPPGEKELGKRVSEDAFEEWKGKAPTRWEPKDIETWLTRFAEMAEKNNKLRKEELSTPLISEPENIKSPQGTANIQKYKIKEGRYKEAYLVSNPKDSAQCVLILYMLEDMSDKDKCKKAISQSVESVSFFPPRPAGKTKKQGSSSLKPGKKPAWSNGYAASREKAIESLNGLDDWSYSETENFIILSNSRQKARINEIKGGIEKAHSAFKSVFPPLKPLDVIRVLRVFDSYDEYLAYVGKEKEHKEIGSWLGSKREFVISPAPWLQGAKRSEDLLRMIAFVGFQQYFYYSNGELWGSNWFRDGTSFFFQELDFRGSSGGRVEIGISDYWYSEYKKIGGVGDISKLVRQADKEFYDKDKSHKNYIRVWALMYYLYKGASLMKGKSDHVEIPGKYYKALVETRDNAKATDAAFAGIDFADLRRSIDEFFNNGPLVSKSKNYQAKPVIELTAP
;
A
#
# COMPACT_ATOMS: atom_id res chain seq x y z
N MET A 1 -15.13 41.87 17.77
CA MET A 1 -15.81 40.56 17.68
C MET A 1 -15.39 39.88 16.38
N SER A 2 -14.31 39.11 16.42
CA SER A 2 -13.81 38.34 15.28
C SER A 2 -12.95 37.21 15.83
N GLN A 3 -13.48 35.99 15.81
CA GLN A 3 -12.76 34.79 16.19
C GLN A 3 -11.71 34.48 15.11
N ARG A 4 -10.46 34.36 15.56
CA ARG A 4 -9.30 33.93 14.79
C ARG A 4 -9.26 32.40 14.82
N PHE A 5 -9.17 31.75 13.66
CA PHE A 5 -8.72 30.36 13.56
C PHE A 5 -7.42 30.31 12.77
N ALA A 6 -6.34 30.09 13.51
CA ALA A 6 -5.03 29.71 13.00
C ALA A 6 -4.91 28.19 13.13
N ILE A 7 -4.56 27.50 12.04
CA ILE A 7 -4.10 26.10 12.09
C ILE A 7 -2.61 26.17 11.77
N SER A 8 -1.78 26.02 12.81
CA SER A 8 -0.33 26.05 12.73
C SER A 8 0.23 24.63 12.69
N SER A 9 1.21 24.46 11.81
CA SER A 9 2.26 23.45 11.79
C SER A 9 2.96 23.27 13.14
N PHE A 10 3.50 22.05 13.33
CA PHE A 10 4.69 21.66 14.11
C PHE A 10 4.94 22.33 15.48
N PHE A 11 4.95 21.52 16.55
CA PHE A 11 5.60 21.86 17.82
C PHE A 11 6.61 20.78 18.22
N TYR A 12 7.88 21.19 18.28
CA TYR A 12 8.87 20.70 19.25
C TYR A 12 8.96 21.77 20.34
N ILE A 13 8.65 21.45 21.59
CA ILE A 13 9.07 22.24 22.76
C ILE A 13 9.55 21.28 23.85
N LEU A 14 10.80 21.51 24.28
CA LEU A 14 11.40 21.09 25.53
C LEU A 14 10.62 21.65 26.72
N PHE A 15 10.23 20.81 27.67
CA PHE A 15 9.84 21.24 29.01
C PHE A 15 10.89 20.80 30.02
N ALA A 16 11.67 21.76 30.51
CA ALA A 16 12.38 21.68 31.77
C ALA A 16 11.53 22.42 32.82
N GLY A 17 11.20 21.76 33.93
CA GLY A 17 10.44 22.39 35.02
C GLY A 17 9.98 21.40 36.08
N PHE A 18 10.74 21.36 37.17
CA PHE A 18 10.48 20.77 38.49
C PHE A 18 8.98 20.55 38.82
N PHE A 19 8.62 19.28 39.06
CA PHE A 19 7.44 18.91 39.85
C PHE A 19 7.87 17.96 40.97
N CYS A 20 7.37 18.24 42.17
CA CYS A 20 7.62 17.51 43.40
C CYS A 20 7.44 15.99 43.23
N LEU A 21 8.45 15.24 43.65
CA LEU A 21 8.41 13.79 43.87
C LEU A 21 7.35 13.48 44.94
N GLN A 22 6.14 13.12 44.52
CA GLN A 22 5.38 12.10 45.24
C GLN A 22 5.74 10.75 44.60
N PRO A 23 6.08 9.71 45.38
CA PRO A 23 6.21 8.38 44.83
C PRO A 23 4.82 7.96 44.35
N ALA A 24 4.56 8.11 43.06
CA ALA A 24 3.50 7.38 42.41
C ALA A 24 3.79 5.91 42.72
N ALA A 25 2.94 5.29 43.53
CA ALA A 25 2.90 3.85 43.65
C ALA A 25 2.77 3.34 42.21
N PHE A 26 3.85 2.77 41.68
CA PHE A 26 3.80 2.06 40.41
C PHE A 26 2.80 0.93 40.63
N ALA A 27 1.56 1.13 40.18
CA ALA A 27 0.65 0.04 39.96
C ALA A 27 1.42 -0.91 39.03
N VAL A 28 1.80 -2.06 39.57
CA VAL A 28 2.35 -3.15 38.76
C VAL A 28 1.30 -3.40 37.69
N SER A 29 1.58 -3.02 36.44
CA SER A 29 0.66 -3.26 35.34
C SER A 29 0.34 -4.75 35.37
N GLU A 30 -0.94 -5.11 35.52
CA GLU A 30 -1.33 -6.51 35.48
C GLU A 30 -0.76 -7.13 34.21
N LYS A 31 0.02 -8.20 34.36
CA LYS A 31 0.55 -8.92 33.20
C LYS A 31 -0.63 -9.47 32.42
N TRP A 32 -0.73 -9.09 31.16
CA TRP A 32 -1.82 -9.48 30.27
C TRP A 32 -1.80 -10.99 30.03
N VAL A 33 -3.00 -11.58 29.90
CA VAL A 33 -3.21 -13.02 29.78
C VAL A 33 -4.07 -13.32 28.56
N ILE A 34 -3.50 -13.98 27.54
CA ILE A 34 -4.29 -14.53 26.45
C ILE A 34 -5.16 -15.70 26.93
N THR A 35 -6.37 -15.78 26.39
CA THR A 35 -7.33 -16.87 26.69
C THR A 35 -7.76 -17.57 25.41
N LEU A 36 -8.20 -18.82 25.52
CA LEU A 36 -8.65 -19.59 24.36
C LEU A 36 -9.96 -19.01 23.81
N GLY A 37 -10.04 -18.89 22.50
CA GLY A 37 -11.19 -18.42 21.74
C GLY A 37 -11.92 -19.53 21.00
N GLY A 38 -12.57 -19.16 19.89
CA GLY A 38 -13.34 -20.08 19.04
C GLY A 38 -12.47 -20.94 18.11
N ALA A 39 -13.12 -21.89 17.45
CA ALA A 39 -12.48 -22.78 16.48
C ALA A 39 -12.42 -22.15 15.09
N GLU A 40 -11.26 -22.21 14.46
CA GLU A 40 -10.99 -21.84 13.07
C GLU A 40 -10.73 -23.07 12.21
N SER A 41 -11.08 -23.00 10.92
CA SER A 41 -10.90 -24.10 9.98
C SER A 41 -10.16 -23.61 8.72
N LEU A 42 -9.05 -24.26 8.40
CA LEU A 42 -8.27 -24.06 7.19
C LEU A 42 -8.57 -25.20 6.21
N GLU A 43 -9.56 -24.99 5.34
CA GLU A 43 -10.06 -25.99 4.40
C GLU A 43 -8.96 -26.52 3.45
N GLU A 44 -8.09 -25.64 2.95
CA GLU A 44 -7.00 -26.00 2.03
C GLU A 44 -5.99 -26.99 2.64
N CYS A 45 -5.78 -26.90 3.94
CA CYS A 45 -4.86 -27.78 4.67
C CYS A 45 -5.61 -28.86 5.48
N GLY A 46 -6.94 -28.87 5.43
CA GLY A 46 -7.79 -29.78 6.21
C GLY A 46 -7.55 -29.71 7.72
N LEU A 47 -7.31 -28.52 8.26
CA LEU A 47 -6.94 -28.31 9.68
C LEU A 47 -8.03 -27.54 10.41
N LYS A 48 -8.38 -27.98 11.62
CA LYS A 48 -9.24 -27.22 12.55
C LYS A 48 -8.58 -27.11 13.92
N PHE A 49 -8.59 -25.92 14.51
CA PHE A 49 -8.01 -25.66 15.83
C PHE A 49 -8.64 -24.41 16.47
N ASN A 50 -8.52 -24.26 17.79
CA ASN A 50 -8.99 -23.08 18.52
C ASN A 50 -7.93 -21.99 18.51
N ILE A 51 -8.28 -20.77 18.10
CA ILE A 51 -7.38 -19.59 18.19
C ILE A 51 -7.52 -18.91 19.55
N PHE A 52 -6.77 -17.83 19.81
CA PHE A 52 -6.96 -17.03 21.02
C PHE A 52 -8.16 -16.10 20.89
N LYS A 53 -8.79 -15.80 22.03
CA LYS A 53 -9.81 -14.77 22.12
C LYS A 53 -9.23 -13.44 21.62
N GLU A 54 -10.04 -12.66 20.90
CA GLU A 54 -9.67 -11.34 20.34
C GLU A 54 -8.63 -11.35 19.21
N THR A 55 -8.06 -12.50 18.86
CA THR A 55 -7.30 -12.61 17.61
C THR A 55 -8.23 -12.61 16.40
N ALA A 56 -7.83 -11.90 15.35
CA ALA A 56 -8.57 -11.84 14.09
C ALA A 56 -7.66 -12.20 12.92
N ALA A 57 -8.25 -12.83 11.89
CA ALA A 57 -7.56 -13.15 10.65
C ALA A 57 -6.94 -11.86 10.08
N SER A 58 -5.67 -11.94 9.71
CA SER A 58 -4.85 -10.80 9.33
C SER A 58 -4.16 -11.07 7.99
N PRO A 59 -4.14 -10.10 7.07
CA PRO A 59 -3.45 -10.29 5.80
C PRO A 59 -1.95 -10.41 6.02
N LEU A 60 -1.33 -11.29 5.23
CA LEU A 60 0.11 -11.23 5.02
C LEU A 60 0.49 -9.89 4.38
N ARG A 61 1.73 -9.45 4.62
CA ARG A 61 2.27 -8.34 3.85
C ARG A 61 2.33 -8.78 2.39
N PRO A 62 1.77 -8.03 1.45
CA PRO A 62 1.77 -8.40 0.04
C PRO A 62 3.20 -8.43 -0.52
N LEU A 63 3.36 -9.21 -1.59
CA LEU A 63 4.61 -9.34 -2.32
C LEU A 63 5.08 -8.00 -2.86
N ASN A 64 6.39 -7.74 -2.72
CA ASN A 64 7.01 -6.63 -3.41
C ASN A 64 7.29 -7.01 -4.86
N THR A 65 6.76 -6.23 -5.79
CA THR A 65 6.99 -6.40 -7.22
C THR A 65 8.17 -5.54 -7.67
N TYR A 66 9.05 -6.15 -8.44
CA TYR A 66 10.22 -5.56 -9.08
C TYR A 66 10.14 -5.77 -10.58
N VAL A 67 10.84 -4.95 -11.34
CA VAL A 67 10.94 -5.14 -12.79
C VAL A 67 12.14 -6.03 -13.09
N LEU A 68 11.90 -7.18 -13.72
CA LEU A 68 12.90 -8.01 -14.37
C LEU A 68 13.00 -7.62 -15.84
N THR A 69 14.17 -7.79 -16.44
CA THR A 69 14.38 -7.60 -17.88
C THR A 69 15.03 -8.85 -18.43
N ASP A 70 14.38 -9.47 -19.41
CA ASP A 70 14.89 -10.68 -20.04
C ASP A 70 15.95 -10.38 -21.11
N LYS A 71 16.49 -11.43 -21.74
CA LYS A 71 17.50 -11.32 -22.80
C LYS A 71 17.00 -10.61 -24.06
N LEU A 72 15.68 -10.47 -24.22
CA LEU A 72 15.03 -9.78 -25.32
C LEU A 72 14.63 -8.35 -24.94
N ASN A 73 15.10 -7.83 -23.80
CA ASN A 73 14.73 -6.54 -23.22
C ASN A 73 13.22 -6.41 -22.90
N GLN A 74 12.50 -7.51 -22.77
CA GLN A 74 11.12 -7.49 -22.31
C GLN A 74 11.10 -7.42 -20.78
N LYS A 75 10.13 -6.66 -20.26
CA LYS A 75 9.99 -6.43 -18.83
C LYS A 75 8.93 -7.36 -18.26
N HIS A 76 9.26 -7.99 -17.15
CA HIS A 76 8.39 -8.93 -16.44
C HIS A 76 8.35 -8.59 -14.97
N ASP A 77 7.28 -9.01 -14.31
CA ASP A 77 7.20 -8.93 -12.85
C ASP A 77 8.21 -9.89 -12.22
N GLY A 78 8.96 -9.39 -11.25
CA GLY A 78 9.86 -10.16 -10.43
C GLY A 78 9.56 -9.97 -8.97
N TYR A 79 9.76 -11.03 -8.20
CA TYR A 79 9.50 -11.06 -6.78
C TYR A 79 10.72 -11.61 -6.04
N LEU A 80 10.81 -11.34 -4.74
CA LEU A 80 11.78 -12.01 -3.90
C LEU A 80 11.35 -13.48 -3.72
N PRO A 81 12.19 -14.48 -4.04
CA PRO A 81 11.80 -15.89 -3.94
C PRO A 81 11.29 -16.29 -2.55
N MET A 82 11.92 -15.76 -1.50
CA MET A 82 11.50 -16.01 -0.12
C MET A 82 10.13 -15.43 0.24
N GLU A 83 9.73 -14.30 -0.38
CA GLU A 83 8.40 -13.74 -0.17
C GLU A 83 7.34 -14.59 -0.86
N LEU A 84 7.59 -15.01 -2.11
CA LEU A 84 6.70 -15.94 -2.84
C LEU A 84 6.55 -17.27 -2.10
N TRP A 85 7.67 -17.84 -1.65
CA TRP A 85 7.66 -19.06 -0.86
C TRP A 85 6.88 -18.89 0.44
N PHE A 86 7.07 -17.80 1.18
CA PHE A 86 6.32 -17.62 2.42
C PHE A 86 4.80 -17.43 2.18
N HIS A 87 4.41 -16.70 1.13
CA HIS A 87 3.02 -16.58 0.72
C HIS A 87 2.41 -17.92 0.32
N ASP A 88 3.16 -18.70 -0.46
CA ASP A 88 2.72 -20.04 -0.85
C ASP A 88 2.57 -20.93 0.37
N GLN A 89 3.55 -20.94 1.28
CA GLN A 89 3.61 -21.83 2.44
C GLN A 89 2.72 -21.39 3.62
N CYS A 90 2.30 -20.13 3.74
CA CYS A 90 1.49 -19.67 4.86
C CYS A 90 -0.01 -19.91 4.59
N ALA A 91 -0.62 -20.77 5.38
CA ALA A 91 -2.03 -21.14 5.27
C ALA A 91 -2.97 -20.21 6.06
N GLY A 92 -2.47 -19.53 7.09
CA GLY A 92 -3.27 -18.59 7.88
C GLY A 92 -2.44 -17.75 8.83
N TYR A 93 -2.93 -16.54 9.12
CA TYR A 93 -2.33 -15.61 10.07
C TYR A 93 -3.43 -14.93 10.88
N TRP A 94 -3.34 -15.02 12.22
CA TRP A 94 -4.21 -14.32 13.16
C TRP A 94 -3.37 -13.46 14.08
N SER A 95 -3.88 -12.27 14.42
CA SER A 95 -3.19 -11.39 15.36
C SER A 95 -4.14 -10.55 16.19
N CYS A 96 -3.66 -10.14 17.36
CA CYS A 96 -4.19 -9.07 18.21
C CYS A 96 -3.00 -8.21 18.70
N GLU A 97 -3.23 -7.31 19.66
CA GLU A 97 -2.19 -6.47 20.26
C GLU A 97 -1.14 -7.25 21.06
N ASP A 98 -1.51 -8.44 21.57
CA ASP A 98 -0.66 -9.19 22.50
C ASP A 98 -0.06 -10.48 21.92
N ALA A 99 -0.67 -10.99 20.84
CA ALA A 99 -0.31 -12.29 20.29
C ALA A 99 -0.50 -12.38 18.78
N SER A 100 0.23 -13.32 18.18
CA SER A 100 0.12 -13.69 16.78
C SER A 100 0.23 -15.20 16.63
N ILE A 101 -0.56 -15.74 15.71
CA ILE A 101 -0.59 -17.15 15.33
C ILE A 101 -0.36 -17.23 13.83
N PHE A 102 0.71 -17.90 13.40
CA PHE A 102 0.94 -18.25 12.00
C PHE A 102 0.77 -19.74 11.80
N VAL A 103 0.06 -20.12 10.74
CA VAL A 103 -0.03 -21.51 10.29
C VAL A 103 0.66 -21.62 8.94
N GLY A 104 1.61 -22.56 8.84
CA GLY A 104 2.32 -22.84 7.60
C GLY A 104 2.17 -24.29 7.19
N LYS A 105 1.94 -24.55 5.89
CA LYS A 105 1.91 -25.90 5.33
C LYS A 105 3.32 -26.33 4.93
N LEU A 106 3.77 -27.46 5.45
CA LEU A 106 5.08 -28.00 5.16
C LEU A 106 5.06 -28.69 3.78
N SER A 107 5.24 -27.93 2.69
CA SER A 107 5.07 -28.46 1.33
C SER A 107 6.21 -28.16 0.35
N LEU A 108 6.99 -27.11 0.58
CA LEU A 108 8.15 -26.73 -0.24
C LEU A 108 9.34 -26.34 0.63
N ASN A 109 10.54 -26.79 0.27
CA ASN A 109 11.77 -26.30 0.89
C ASN A 109 11.95 -24.80 0.65
N PRO A 110 12.54 -24.02 1.58
CA PRO A 110 12.86 -22.62 1.33
C PRO A 110 13.80 -22.45 0.13
N PRO A 111 13.54 -21.51 -0.81
CA PRO A 111 14.37 -21.35 -1.99
C PRO A 111 15.75 -20.78 -1.66
N GLY A 112 16.79 -21.36 -2.26
CA GLY A 112 18.15 -20.82 -2.21
C GLY A 112 18.40 -19.74 -3.28
N GLU A 113 19.23 -18.74 -2.97
CA GLU A 113 19.63 -17.70 -3.95
C GLU A 113 20.33 -18.31 -5.18
N LYS A 114 21.01 -19.45 -5.03
CA LYS A 114 21.61 -20.17 -6.16
C LYS A 114 20.60 -20.80 -7.11
N GLU A 115 19.38 -21.07 -6.64
CA GLU A 115 18.35 -21.77 -7.42
C GLU A 115 17.49 -20.79 -8.21
N LEU A 116 17.01 -19.71 -7.57
CA LEU A 116 16.09 -18.74 -8.19
C LEU A 116 16.69 -17.33 -8.35
N GLY A 117 17.94 -17.14 -7.95
CA GLY A 117 18.58 -15.83 -7.93
C GLY A 117 18.01 -14.90 -6.85
N LYS A 118 18.31 -13.60 -6.98
CA LYS A 118 17.80 -12.57 -6.08
C LYS A 118 16.32 -12.24 -6.32
N ARG A 119 15.85 -12.44 -7.55
CA ARG A 119 14.50 -12.11 -8.01
C ARG A 119 14.08 -13.11 -9.07
N VAL A 120 12.82 -13.52 -9.04
CA VAL A 120 12.25 -14.55 -9.91
C VAL A 120 10.88 -14.11 -10.43
N SER A 121 10.52 -14.51 -11.64
CA SER A 121 9.14 -14.35 -12.13
C SER A 121 8.20 -15.35 -11.47
N GLU A 122 6.90 -15.09 -11.53
CA GLU A 122 5.88 -16.01 -11.00
C GLU A 122 5.94 -17.35 -11.72
N ASP A 123 5.99 -17.35 -13.07
CA ASP A 123 6.11 -18.59 -13.87
C ASP A 123 7.35 -19.42 -13.51
N ALA A 124 8.50 -18.77 -13.32
CA ALA A 124 9.73 -19.48 -12.96
C ALA A 124 9.68 -20.01 -11.52
N PHE A 125 8.95 -19.33 -10.63
CA PHE A 125 8.68 -19.84 -9.29
C PHE A 125 7.75 -21.05 -9.34
N GLU A 126 6.67 -21.01 -10.13
CA GLU A 126 5.76 -22.15 -10.34
C GLU A 126 6.49 -23.37 -10.92
N GLU A 127 7.39 -23.17 -11.90
CA GLU A 127 8.23 -24.24 -12.44
C GLU A 127 9.16 -24.83 -11.37
N TRP A 128 9.72 -23.99 -10.51
CA TRP A 128 10.55 -24.43 -9.38
C TRP A 128 9.73 -25.20 -8.33
N LYS A 129 8.49 -24.80 -8.05
CA LYS A 129 7.58 -25.54 -7.15
C LYS A 129 7.34 -26.98 -7.61
N GLY A 130 7.33 -27.21 -8.91
CA GLY A 130 7.23 -28.55 -9.50
C GLY A 130 8.36 -29.51 -9.07
N LYS A 131 9.44 -29.01 -8.45
CA LYS A 131 10.59 -29.79 -7.94
C LYS A 131 10.49 -30.09 -6.44
N ALA A 132 9.29 -30.01 -5.85
CA ALA A 132 9.05 -30.24 -4.43
C ALA A 132 9.67 -31.56 -3.92
N PRO A 133 10.23 -31.58 -2.69
CA PRO A 133 10.80 -32.79 -2.12
C PRO A 133 9.72 -33.85 -1.89
N THR A 134 10.01 -35.10 -2.26
CA THR A 134 9.10 -36.23 -2.01
C THR A 134 9.15 -36.73 -0.56
N ARG A 135 10.14 -36.30 0.23
CA ARG A 135 10.35 -36.69 1.63
C ARG A 135 11.04 -35.57 2.39
N TRP A 136 10.68 -35.40 3.65
CA TRP A 136 11.26 -34.42 4.58
C TRP A 136 12.22 -35.10 5.54
N GLU A 137 13.50 -34.71 5.50
CA GLU A 137 14.47 -35.12 6.53
C GLU A 137 14.45 -34.12 7.70
N PRO A 138 14.86 -34.53 8.93
CA PRO A 138 14.82 -33.64 10.10
C PRO A 138 15.51 -32.28 9.89
N LYS A 139 16.63 -32.27 9.15
CA LYS A 139 17.37 -31.04 8.82
C LYS A 139 16.61 -30.11 7.87
N ASP A 140 15.82 -30.67 6.96
CA ASP A 140 14.98 -29.89 6.05
C ASP A 140 13.84 -29.22 6.82
N ILE A 141 13.26 -29.95 7.78
CA ILE A 141 12.24 -29.44 8.69
C ILE A 141 12.82 -28.29 9.52
N GLU A 142 13.99 -28.46 10.14
CA GLU A 142 14.66 -27.38 10.89
C GLU A 142 14.91 -26.15 10.02
N THR A 143 15.44 -26.34 8.81
CA THR A 143 15.70 -25.25 7.86
C THR A 143 14.40 -24.53 7.48
N TRP A 144 13.34 -25.29 7.20
CA TRP A 144 12.02 -24.76 6.87
C TRP A 144 11.45 -23.96 8.03
N LEU A 145 11.48 -24.51 9.25
CA LEU A 145 10.97 -23.87 10.46
C LEU A 145 11.68 -22.55 10.73
N THR A 146 13.02 -22.52 10.62
CA THR A 146 13.83 -21.31 10.81
C THR A 146 13.44 -20.24 9.81
N ARG A 147 13.38 -20.59 8.52
CA ARG A 147 13.03 -19.64 7.45
C ARG A 147 11.58 -19.16 7.54
N PHE A 148 10.65 -20.04 7.91
CA PHE A 148 9.26 -19.67 8.10
C PHE A 148 9.11 -18.70 9.28
N ALA A 149 9.77 -18.97 10.41
CA ALA A 149 9.75 -18.09 11.57
C ALA A 149 10.34 -16.70 11.27
N GLU A 150 11.47 -16.63 10.55
CA GLU A 150 12.05 -15.36 10.08
C GLU A 150 11.07 -14.53 9.24
N MET A 151 10.35 -15.19 8.32
CA MET A 151 9.39 -14.54 7.45
C MET A 151 8.09 -14.17 8.17
N ALA A 152 7.63 -15.00 9.11
CA ALA A 152 6.50 -14.72 10.00
C ALA A 152 6.79 -13.48 10.86
N GLU A 153 8.01 -13.36 11.40
CA GLU A 153 8.46 -12.16 12.10
C GLU A 153 8.44 -10.90 11.24
N LYS A 154 8.88 -11.01 9.99
CA LYS A 154 8.79 -9.89 9.03
C LYS A 154 7.34 -9.50 8.77
N ASN A 155 6.40 -10.45 8.81
CA ASN A 155 4.99 -10.21 8.58
C ASN A 155 4.20 -9.82 9.83
N ASN A 156 4.75 -10.03 11.02
CA ASN A 156 4.06 -9.80 12.28
C ASN A 156 3.82 -8.28 12.54
N LYS A 157 2.57 -7.93 12.89
CA LYS A 157 2.13 -6.57 13.25
C LYS A 157 2.83 -5.99 14.48
N LEU A 158 3.27 -6.86 15.39
CA LEU A 158 3.75 -6.52 16.72
C LEU A 158 5.17 -5.88 16.77
N ARG A 159 5.87 -5.79 15.64
CA ARG A 159 7.32 -5.53 15.59
C ARG A 159 7.75 -4.10 16.02
N LYS A 160 8.85 -4.02 16.79
CA LYS A 160 9.62 -2.77 17.07
C LYS A 160 11.14 -2.84 16.79
N GLU A 161 11.80 -3.99 16.67
CA GLU A 161 13.29 -4.07 16.53
C GLU A 161 13.80 -5.18 15.58
N GLU A 162 15.15 -5.29 15.45
CA GLU A 162 15.92 -6.07 14.47
C GLU A 162 15.72 -7.60 14.52
N LEU A 163 15.96 -8.23 13.36
CA LEU A 163 15.86 -9.68 13.15
C LEU A 163 17.06 -10.39 13.78
N SER A 164 16.82 -11.34 14.69
CA SER A 164 17.82 -12.36 15.04
C SER A 164 17.46 -13.68 14.38
N THR A 165 18.46 -14.52 14.10
CA THR A 165 18.27 -15.80 13.40
C THR A 165 17.73 -16.81 14.42
N PRO A 166 16.51 -17.35 14.28
CA PRO A 166 15.94 -18.23 15.28
C PRO A 166 16.73 -19.54 15.39
N LEU A 167 17.20 -19.86 16.59
CA LEU A 167 17.87 -21.12 16.92
C LEU A 167 16.83 -22.14 17.38
N ILE A 168 16.66 -23.22 16.63
CA ILE A 168 15.68 -24.27 16.93
C ILE A 168 16.34 -25.39 17.75
N SER A 169 15.71 -25.83 18.84
CA SER A 169 16.13 -27.01 19.61
C SER A 169 15.54 -28.31 19.06
N GLU A 170 16.08 -29.46 19.50
CA GLU A 170 15.49 -30.77 19.24
C GLU A 170 13.99 -30.81 19.64
N PRO A 171 13.15 -31.55 18.87
CA PRO A 171 11.73 -31.62 19.10
C PRO A 171 11.37 -32.43 20.35
N GLU A 172 10.39 -31.94 21.11
CA GLU A 172 9.74 -32.68 22.19
C GLU A 172 8.40 -33.22 21.71
N ASN A 173 8.21 -34.55 21.77
CA ASN A 173 6.94 -35.17 21.39
C ASN A 173 5.87 -34.91 22.46
N ILE A 174 4.73 -34.37 22.06
CA ILE A 174 3.58 -34.11 22.93
C ILE A 174 2.46 -35.07 22.59
N LYS A 175 1.87 -35.67 23.62
CA LYS A 175 0.69 -36.54 23.45
C LYS A 175 -0.54 -35.68 23.16
N SER A 176 -1.17 -35.88 22.00
CA SER A 176 -2.53 -35.37 21.79
C SER A 176 -3.48 -36.08 22.76
N PRO A 177 -4.31 -35.36 23.54
CA PRO A 177 -5.24 -35.96 24.52
C PRO A 177 -6.21 -36.98 23.91
N GLN A 178 -6.46 -36.88 22.60
CA GLN A 178 -7.46 -37.68 21.88
C GLN A 178 -6.85 -38.48 20.71
N GLY A 179 -5.54 -38.43 20.51
CA GLY A 179 -4.88 -39.06 19.35
C GLY A 179 -5.32 -38.46 18.01
N THR A 180 -5.82 -37.22 18.00
CA THR A 180 -6.29 -36.51 16.80
C THR A 180 -5.16 -35.99 15.93
N ALA A 181 -3.96 -35.86 16.51
CA ALA A 181 -2.78 -35.31 15.87
C ALA A 181 -1.48 -35.86 16.49
N ASN A 182 -0.44 -35.98 15.69
CA ASN A 182 0.94 -36.14 16.17
C ASN A 182 1.55 -34.75 16.35
N ILE A 183 2.02 -34.41 17.55
CA ILE A 183 2.49 -33.06 17.89
C ILE A 183 3.96 -33.11 18.30
N GLN A 184 4.78 -32.29 17.66
CA GLN A 184 6.18 -32.05 18.02
C GLN A 184 6.37 -30.58 18.36
N LYS A 185 6.90 -30.31 19.55
CA LYS A 185 7.20 -28.95 20.01
C LYS A 185 8.66 -28.62 19.76
N TYR A 186 8.89 -27.49 19.14
CA TYR A 186 10.21 -26.91 18.90
C TYR A 186 10.35 -25.64 19.74
N LYS A 187 11.48 -25.50 20.46
CA LYS A 187 11.81 -24.24 21.13
C LYS A 187 12.58 -23.36 20.15
N ILE A 188 12.08 -22.15 19.96
CA ILE A 188 12.79 -21.10 19.23
C ILE A 188 13.53 -20.27 20.27
N LYS A 189 14.87 -20.38 20.31
CA LYS A 189 15.71 -19.53 21.14
C LYS A 189 15.82 -18.15 20.48
N GLU A 190 15.62 -17.12 21.31
CA GLU A 190 15.82 -15.67 21.11
C GLU A 190 14.59 -14.78 20.88
N GLY A 191 14.60 -13.67 21.62
CA GLY A 191 13.61 -12.59 21.60
C GLY A 191 12.37 -12.86 22.43
N ARG A 192 11.25 -12.27 21.97
CA ARG A 192 9.89 -12.47 22.50
C ARG A 192 9.52 -13.95 22.62
N TYR A 193 8.55 -14.24 23.48
CA TYR A 193 8.09 -15.62 23.70
C TYR A 193 7.53 -16.22 22.39
N LYS A 194 8.19 -17.27 21.90
CA LYS A 194 7.82 -17.99 20.67
C LYS A 194 7.74 -19.48 20.95
N GLU A 195 6.69 -20.12 20.46
CA GLU A 195 6.58 -21.57 20.45
C GLU A 195 6.10 -22.07 19.10
N ALA A 196 6.76 -23.10 18.60
CA ALA A 196 6.47 -23.67 17.30
C ALA A 196 6.08 -25.15 17.47
N TYR A 197 4.97 -25.52 16.87
CA TYR A 197 4.40 -26.86 16.96
C TYR A 197 4.24 -27.41 15.56
N LEU A 198 4.97 -28.47 15.25
CA LEU A 198 4.74 -29.25 14.03
C LEU A 198 3.66 -30.28 14.34
N VAL A 199 2.58 -30.22 13.58
CA VAL A 199 1.39 -31.03 13.81
C VAL A 199 1.08 -31.81 12.54
N SER A 200 0.96 -33.14 12.64
CA SER A 200 0.67 -34.01 11.50
C SER A 200 -0.51 -34.93 11.75
N ASN A 201 -1.23 -35.26 10.68
CA ASN A 201 -2.35 -36.18 10.74
C ASN A 201 -1.83 -37.61 11.01
N PRO A 202 -2.32 -38.31 12.06
CA PRO A 202 -1.88 -39.67 12.36
C PRO A 202 -2.20 -40.69 11.26
N LYS A 203 -3.17 -40.37 10.39
CA LYS A 203 -3.60 -41.23 9.27
C LYS A 203 -2.98 -40.86 7.94
N ASP A 204 -2.42 -39.65 7.82
CA ASP A 204 -1.81 -39.14 6.60
C ASP A 204 -0.64 -38.23 6.95
N SER A 205 0.56 -38.79 6.96
CA SER A 205 1.78 -38.05 7.30
C SER A 205 2.14 -36.95 6.31
N ALA A 206 1.54 -36.92 5.10
CA ALA A 206 1.70 -35.82 4.17
C ALA A 206 0.94 -34.55 4.62
N GLN A 207 -0.10 -34.71 5.44
CA GLN A 207 -0.83 -33.59 6.02
C GLN A 207 -0.11 -33.11 7.28
N CYS A 208 0.86 -32.21 7.07
CA CYS A 208 1.73 -31.67 8.09
C CYS A 208 1.74 -30.13 8.06
N VAL A 209 1.51 -29.52 9.23
CA VAL A 209 1.45 -28.06 9.39
C VAL A 209 2.29 -27.60 10.57
N LEU A 210 2.90 -26.43 10.44
CA LEU A 210 3.46 -25.67 11.55
C LEU A 210 2.39 -24.75 12.12
N ILE A 211 2.28 -24.70 13.44
CA ILE A 211 1.60 -23.63 14.18
C ILE A 211 2.64 -22.88 15.01
N LEU A 212 2.84 -21.60 14.68
CA LEU A 212 3.79 -20.71 15.34
C LEU A 212 3.04 -19.67 16.17
N TYR A 213 3.27 -19.69 17.48
CA TYR A 213 2.74 -18.71 18.43
C TYR A 213 3.81 -17.69 18.78
N MET A 214 3.44 -16.42 18.81
CA MET A 214 4.32 -15.31 19.18
C MET A 214 3.57 -14.40 20.16
N LEU A 215 4.16 -14.10 21.33
CA LEU A 215 3.56 -13.24 22.35
C LEU A 215 4.40 -11.98 22.57
N GLU A 216 3.79 -10.92 23.11
CA GLU A 216 4.51 -9.73 23.58
C GLU A 216 5.30 -9.97 24.89
N ASP A 217 6.31 -9.13 25.13
CA ASP A 217 7.23 -9.30 26.27
C ASP A 217 6.56 -9.11 27.65
N MET A 218 5.43 -8.40 27.68
CA MET A 218 4.69 -8.06 28.91
C MET A 218 3.69 -9.13 29.37
N SER A 219 3.56 -10.24 28.63
CA SER A 219 2.56 -11.28 28.91
C SER A 219 2.93 -12.17 30.11
N ASP A 220 1.93 -12.69 30.82
CA ASP A 220 2.08 -13.73 31.84
C ASP A 220 2.39 -15.08 31.18
N LYS A 221 3.67 -15.38 30.97
CA LYS A 221 4.16 -16.53 30.20
C LYS A 221 3.55 -17.86 30.63
N ASP A 222 3.32 -18.10 31.92
CA ASP A 222 2.82 -19.40 32.39
C ASP A 222 1.32 -19.58 32.12
N LYS A 223 0.53 -18.51 32.24
CA LYS A 223 -0.88 -18.56 31.82
C LYS A 223 -1.01 -18.63 30.31
N CYS A 224 -0.15 -17.92 29.57
CA CYS A 224 -0.15 -17.95 28.11
C CYS A 224 0.27 -19.33 27.57
N LYS A 225 1.23 -20.01 28.20
CA LYS A 225 1.56 -21.42 27.90
C LYS A 225 0.35 -22.32 27.97
N LYS A 226 -0.49 -22.17 29.00
CA LYS A 226 -1.71 -22.96 29.15
C LYS A 226 -2.66 -22.73 27.97
N ALA A 227 -2.86 -21.49 27.55
CA ALA A 227 -3.69 -21.17 26.39
C ALA A 227 -3.11 -21.75 25.08
N ILE A 228 -1.79 -21.67 24.88
CA ILE A 228 -1.10 -22.28 23.74
C ILE A 228 -1.29 -23.80 23.74
N SER A 229 -1.06 -24.47 24.88
CA SER A 229 -1.29 -25.92 25.01
C SER A 229 -2.71 -26.31 24.64
N GLN A 230 -3.71 -25.60 25.18
CA GLN A 230 -5.12 -25.87 24.87
C GLN A 230 -5.47 -25.65 23.39
N SER A 231 -4.85 -24.65 22.76
CA SER A 231 -5.00 -24.38 21.33
C SER A 231 -4.43 -25.52 20.48
N VAL A 232 -3.19 -25.95 20.75
CA VAL A 232 -2.54 -27.05 20.02
C VAL A 232 -3.24 -28.39 20.27
N GLU A 233 -3.69 -28.66 21.49
CA GLU A 233 -4.43 -29.88 21.84
C GLU A 233 -5.80 -29.98 21.15
N SER A 234 -6.37 -28.84 20.74
CA SER A 234 -7.64 -28.80 20.00
C SER A 234 -7.50 -29.13 18.50
N VAL A 235 -6.28 -29.33 18.01
CA VAL A 235 -6.04 -29.62 16.60
C VAL A 235 -6.72 -30.92 16.19
N SER A 236 -7.44 -30.84 15.08
CA SER A 236 -8.04 -31.97 14.38
C SER A 236 -7.88 -31.83 12.87
N PHE A 237 -7.74 -32.96 12.20
CA PHE A 237 -7.61 -33.01 10.75
C PHE A 237 -8.89 -33.53 10.09
N PHE A 238 -9.18 -32.98 8.92
CA PHE A 238 -10.23 -33.41 8.01
C PHE A 238 -9.68 -33.45 6.58
N PRO A 239 -10.36 -34.13 5.63
CA PRO A 239 -9.91 -34.17 4.24
C PRO A 239 -9.78 -32.75 3.67
N PRO A 240 -8.59 -32.37 3.14
CA PRO A 240 -8.39 -31.07 2.53
C PRO A 240 -9.39 -30.85 1.39
N ARG A 241 -9.93 -29.65 1.30
CA ARG A 241 -10.73 -29.25 0.15
C ARG A 241 -9.91 -28.24 -0.65
N PRO A 242 -9.82 -28.39 -2.00
CA PRO A 242 -9.30 -27.30 -2.81
C PRO A 242 -10.06 -26.06 -2.41
N ALA A 243 -9.35 -24.93 -2.23
CA ALA A 243 -9.95 -23.66 -1.87
C ALA A 243 -11.26 -23.51 -2.65
N GLY A 244 -12.38 -23.79 -1.98
CA GLY A 244 -13.65 -23.41 -2.54
C GLY A 244 -13.49 -21.92 -2.71
N LYS A 245 -13.84 -21.37 -3.87
CA LYS A 245 -14.03 -19.93 -3.98
C LYS A 245 -15.10 -19.61 -2.93
N THR A 246 -14.71 -19.38 -1.68
CA THR A 246 -15.57 -18.84 -0.64
C THR A 246 -16.11 -17.62 -1.34
N LYS A 247 -17.43 -17.59 -1.57
CA LYS A 247 -18.07 -16.50 -2.30
C LYS A 247 -17.83 -15.25 -1.49
N LYS A 248 -16.66 -14.63 -1.65
CA LYS A 248 -16.35 -13.32 -1.08
C LYS A 248 -17.41 -12.42 -1.66
N GLN A 249 -18.15 -11.75 -0.78
CA GLN A 249 -19.29 -10.95 -1.16
C GLN A 249 -18.79 -9.81 -2.07
N GLY A 250 -18.95 -10.01 -3.38
CA GLY A 250 -18.64 -9.04 -4.40
C GLY A 250 -19.88 -8.24 -4.73
N SER A 251 -19.75 -6.92 -4.75
CA SER A 251 -20.80 -6.03 -5.29
C SER A 251 -20.24 -5.25 -6.46
N SER A 252 -20.81 -5.45 -7.65
CA SER A 252 -20.44 -4.69 -8.85
C SER A 252 -21.44 -3.55 -9.04
N SER A 253 -20.93 -2.34 -9.25
CA SER A 253 -21.77 -1.19 -9.65
C SER A 253 -22.04 -1.15 -11.16
N LEU A 254 -21.48 -2.10 -11.92
CA LEU A 254 -21.69 -2.23 -13.35
C LEU A 254 -23.12 -2.70 -13.65
N LYS A 255 -23.81 -2.02 -14.57
CA LYS A 255 -25.14 -2.45 -15.03
C LYS A 255 -25.06 -3.86 -15.65
N PRO A 256 -25.99 -4.78 -15.32
CA PRO A 256 -26.06 -6.09 -15.96
C PRO A 256 -26.13 -5.91 -17.49
N GLY A 257 -25.19 -6.51 -18.23
CA GLY A 257 -25.11 -6.42 -19.71
C GLY A 257 -24.06 -5.45 -20.27
N LYS A 258 -23.35 -4.68 -19.43
CA LYS A 258 -22.20 -3.82 -19.83
C LYS A 258 -20.87 -4.27 -19.21
N LYS A 259 -20.61 -5.58 -19.13
CA LYS A 259 -19.25 -6.02 -18.80
C LYS A 259 -18.40 -5.83 -20.06
N PRO A 260 -17.38 -4.95 -20.05
CA PRO A 260 -16.47 -4.84 -21.17
C PRO A 260 -15.83 -6.20 -21.44
N ALA A 261 -15.52 -6.51 -22.70
CA ALA A 261 -14.59 -7.60 -22.99
C ALA A 261 -13.23 -7.19 -22.41
N TRP A 262 -12.93 -7.66 -21.20
CA TRP A 262 -11.67 -7.37 -20.54
C TRP A 262 -10.53 -7.98 -21.33
N SER A 263 -9.46 -7.23 -21.48
CA SER A 263 -8.18 -7.76 -21.93
C SER A 263 -7.64 -8.76 -20.91
N ASN A 264 -6.72 -9.62 -21.35
CA ASN A 264 -6.14 -10.66 -20.49
C ASN A 264 -5.40 -10.04 -19.29
N GLY A 265 -4.67 -8.93 -19.48
CA GLY A 265 -3.99 -8.23 -18.39
C GLY A 265 -4.96 -7.66 -17.35
N TYR A 266 -6.09 -7.11 -17.81
CA TYR A 266 -7.15 -6.62 -16.92
C TYR A 266 -7.78 -7.77 -16.11
N ALA A 267 -8.11 -8.88 -16.78
CA ALA A 267 -8.69 -10.05 -16.11
C ALA A 267 -7.74 -10.65 -15.07
N ALA A 268 -6.46 -10.79 -15.42
CA ALA A 268 -5.43 -11.32 -14.51
C ALA A 268 -5.19 -10.40 -13.30
N SER A 269 -5.02 -9.09 -13.52
CA SER A 269 -4.84 -8.13 -12.43
C SER A 269 -6.05 -8.07 -11.48
N ARG A 270 -7.25 -8.25 -12.02
CA ARG A 270 -8.49 -8.36 -11.23
C ARG A 270 -8.54 -9.63 -10.39
N GLU A 271 -8.21 -10.79 -10.97
CA GLU A 271 -8.19 -12.06 -10.24
C GLU A 271 -7.19 -12.00 -9.09
N LYS A 272 -5.96 -11.54 -9.36
CA LYS A 272 -4.93 -11.32 -8.34
C LYS A 272 -5.39 -10.43 -7.19
N ALA A 273 -6.10 -9.34 -7.48
CA ALA A 273 -6.64 -8.46 -6.45
C ALA A 273 -7.69 -9.18 -5.57
N ILE A 274 -8.54 -10.03 -6.14
CA ILE A 274 -9.54 -10.82 -5.40
C ILE A 274 -8.87 -11.93 -4.58
N GLU A 275 -7.87 -12.59 -5.14
CA GLU A 275 -7.08 -13.63 -4.47
C GLU A 275 -6.31 -13.06 -3.27
N SER A 276 -5.89 -11.79 -3.33
CA SER A 276 -5.27 -11.11 -2.19
C SER A 276 -6.16 -11.02 -0.93
N LEU A 277 -7.45 -11.37 -1.04
CA LEU A 277 -8.37 -11.47 0.09
C LEU A 277 -8.48 -12.89 0.67
N ASN A 278 -7.73 -13.89 0.17
CA ASN A 278 -7.85 -15.27 0.63
C ASN A 278 -7.48 -15.35 2.12
N GLY A 279 -8.30 -16.06 2.91
CA GLY A 279 -8.14 -16.13 4.37
C GLY A 279 -8.58 -14.87 5.14
N LEU A 280 -9.26 -13.91 4.48
CA LEU A 280 -9.74 -12.67 5.11
C LEU A 280 -11.28 -12.59 5.11
N ASP A 281 -11.93 -13.22 6.09
CA ASP A 281 -13.39 -13.39 6.09
C ASP A 281 -14.19 -12.09 6.24
N ASP A 282 -13.61 -11.07 6.89
CA ASP A 282 -14.20 -9.74 7.05
C ASP A 282 -13.93 -8.80 5.86
N TRP A 283 -13.19 -9.26 4.85
CA TRP A 283 -12.89 -8.47 3.67
C TRP A 283 -13.83 -8.77 2.51
N SER A 284 -14.26 -7.70 1.85
CA SER A 284 -15.07 -7.75 0.64
C SER A 284 -14.41 -6.98 -0.49
N TYR A 285 -14.91 -7.16 -1.70
CA TYR A 285 -14.52 -6.33 -2.82
C TYR A 285 -15.74 -5.71 -3.49
N SER A 286 -15.49 -4.59 -4.15
CA SER A 286 -16.47 -3.97 -5.00
C SER A 286 -15.83 -3.39 -6.24
N GLU A 287 -16.61 -3.29 -7.31
CA GLU A 287 -16.09 -2.91 -8.62
C GLU A 287 -16.79 -1.68 -9.14
N THR A 288 -16.01 -0.85 -9.80
CA THR A 288 -16.44 0.24 -10.65
C THR A 288 -15.96 -0.03 -12.08
N GLU A 289 -16.07 0.94 -13.00
CA GLU A 289 -15.61 0.78 -14.37
C GLU A 289 -14.08 0.59 -14.44
N ASN A 290 -13.37 1.34 -13.60
CA ASN A 290 -11.93 1.52 -13.70
C ASN A 290 -11.13 0.95 -12.52
N PHE A 291 -11.81 0.48 -11.47
CA PHE A 291 -11.21 0.10 -10.21
C PHE A 291 -11.84 -1.13 -9.56
N ILE A 292 -11.02 -1.88 -8.83
CA ILE A 292 -11.47 -2.80 -7.78
C ILE A 292 -11.10 -2.21 -6.42
N ILE A 293 -12.08 -2.16 -5.53
CA ILE A 293 -11.95 -1.65 -4.17
C ILE A 293 -12.07 -2.82 -3.21
N LEU A 294 -10.97 -3.12 -2.54
CA LEU A 294 -10.83 -4.12 -1.49
C LEU A 294 -11.06 -3.44 -0.14
N SER A 295 -11.97 -3.94 0.68
CA SER A 295 -12.24 -3.29 1.97
C SER A 295 -12.84 -4.23 3.02
N ASN A 296 -12.39 -4.06 4.26
CA ASN A 296 -13.06 -4.52 5.46
C ASN A 296 -13.86 -3.41 6.17
N SER A 297 -13.96 -2.22 5.56
CA SER A 297 -14.64 -1.11 6.21
C SER A 297 -16.15 -1.32 6.25
N ARG A 298 -16.72 -1.16 7.44
CA ARG A 298 -18.16 -1.29 7.66
C ARG A 298 -18.94 -0.03 7.25
N GLN A 299 -18.23 1.06 6.95
CA GLN A 299 -18.79 2.37 6.62
C GLN A 299 -19.22 2.43 5.13
N LYS A 300 -20.37 1.86 4.78
CA LYS A 300 -20.89 1.83 3.39
C LYS A 300 -20.93 3.20 2.70
N ALA A 301 -21.31 4.26 3.43
CA ALA A 301 -21.37 5.62 2.90
C ALA A 301 -19.97 6.10 2.42
N ARG A 302 -18.94 5.82 3.22
CA ARG A 302 -17.54 6.13 2.90
C ARG A 302 -17.06 5.34 1.67
N ILE A 303 -17.40 4.06 1.57
CA ILE A 303 -17.05 3.26 0.38
C ILE A 303 -17.73 3.80 -0.88
N ASN A 304 -18.98 4.25 -0.79
CA ASN A 304 -19.68 4.87 -1.93
C ASN A 304 -19.08 6.24 -2.31
N GLU A 305 -18.67 7.03 -1.31
CA GLU A 305 -17.94 8.28 -1.52
C GLU A 305 -16.60 8.04 -2.23
N ILE A 306 -15.83 7.03 -1.80
CA ILE A 306 -14.58 6.62 -2.44
C ILE A 306 -14.83 6.20 -3.90
N LYS A 307 -15.84 5.35 -4.16
CA LYS A 307 -16.21 4.90 -5.52
C LYS A 307 -16.53 6.08 -6.45
N GLY A 308 -17.41 6.97 -6.01
CA GLY A 308 -17.80 8.13 -6.81
C GLY A 308 -16.63 9.10 -7.00
N GLY A 309 -15.86 9.35 -5.95
CA GLY A 309 -14.70 10.22 -5.97
C GLY A 309 -13.63 9.73 -6.94
N ILE A 310 -13.23 8.46 -6.87
CA ILE A 310 -12.13 7.95 -7.70
C ILE A 310 -12.50 7.89 -9.18
N GLU A 311 -13.74 7.52 -9.53
CA GLU A 311 -14.19 7.52 -10.94
C GLU A 311 -14.27 8.95 -11.51
N LYS A 312 -14.77 9.90 -10.70
CA LYS A 312 -14.79 11.31 -11.09
C LYS A 312 -13.37 11.86 -11.29
N ALA A 313 -12.46 11.55 -10.36
CA ALA A 313 -11.06 11.93 -10.47
C ALA A 313 -10.41 11.28 -11.70
N HIS A 314 -10.68 10.00 -11.96
CA HIS A 314 -10.18 9.29 -13.13
C HIS A 314 -10.62 9.93 -14.46
N SER A 315 -11.89 10.33 -14.57
CA SER A 315 -12.40 11.07 -15.72
C SER A 315 -11.67 12.40 -15.91
N ALA A 316 -11.43 13.13 -14.81
CA ALA A 316 -10.64 14.35 -14.82
C ALA A 316 -9.20 14.12 -15.30
N PHE A 317 -8.54 13.07 -14.80
CA PHE A 317 -7.19 12.72 -15.22
C PHE A 317 -7.13 12.43 -16.72
N LYS A 318 -8.08 11.64 -17.24
CA LYS A 318 -8.14 11.27 -18.66
C LYS A 318 -8.38 12.47 -19.57
N SER A 319 -9.15 13.47 -19.11
CA SER A 319 -9.43 14.67 -19.90
C SER A 319 -8.19 15.56 -20.10
N VAL A 320 -7.35 15.71 -19.08
CA VAL A 320 -6.14 16.55 -19.16
C VAL A 320 -4.94 15.72 -19.59
N PHE A 321 -4.88 14.45 -19.20
CA PHE A 321 -3.75 13.55 -19.41
C PHE A 321 -4.24 12.22 -20.03
N PRO A 322 -4.71 12.22 -21.29
CA PRO A 322 -5.17 11.00 -21.95
C PRO A 322 -4.00 10.02 -22.14
N PRO A 323 -4.22 8.72 -21.93
CA PRO A 323 -3.12 7.76 -21.98
C PRO A 323 -2.68 7.54 -23.44
N LEU A 324 -1.38 7.62 -23.71
CA LEU A 324 -0.80 7.39 -25.05
C LEU A 324 -0.86 5.92 -25.50
N LYS A 325 -1.10 5.00 -24.56
CA LYS A 325 -1.32 3.57 -24.81
C LYS A 325 -2.55 3.11 -24.02
N PRO A 326 -3.32 2.12 -24.51
CA PRO A 326 -4.41 1.54 -23.74
C PRO A 326 -3.94 1.04 -22.37
N LEU A 327 -4.76 1.25 -21.34
CA LEU A 327 -4.52 0.70 -20.02
C LEU A 327 -5.02 -0.76 -19.97
N ASP A 328 -4.13 -1.69 -19.66
CA ASP A 328 -4.40 -3.14 -19.64
C ASP A 328 -4.43 -3.72 -18.22
N VAL A 329 -4.72 -2.90 -17.22
CA VAL A 329 -4.74 -3.34 -15.80
C VAL A 329 -5.91 -2.71 -15.06
N ILE A 330 -6.50 -3.49 -14.15
CA ILE A 330 -7.42 -2.92 -13.18
C ILE A 330 -6.61 -2.20 -12.10
N ARG A 331 -7.10 -1.05 -11.65
CA ARG A 331 -6.48 -0.31 -10.55
C ARG A 331 -7.08 -0.75 -9.23
N VAL A 332 -6.22 -0.98 -8.25
CA VAL A 332 -6.62 -1.51 -6.94
C VAL A 332 -6.61 -0.39 -5.91
N LEU A 333 -7.73 -0.25 -5.20
CA LEU A 333 -7.83 0.53 -3.97
C LEU A 333 -8.02 -0.42 -2.79
N ARG A 334 -7.29 -0.21 -1.70
CA ARG A 334 -7.45 -0.97 -0.45
C ARG A 334 -7.83 -0.04 0.69
N VAL A 335 -9.02 -0.24 1.26
CA VAL A 335 -9.61 0.67 2.25
C VAL A 335 -9.76 -0.05 3.59
N PHE A 336 -9.03 0.45 4.59
CA PHE A 336 -8.98 -0.14 5.93
C PHE A 336 -10.05 0.44 6.86
N ASP A 337 -10.57 -0.41 7.76
CA ASP A 337 -11.47 0.00 8.84
C ASP A 337 -10.71 0.54 10.05
N SER A 338 -9.56 -0.05 10.40
CA SER A 338 -8.72 0.38 11.53
C SER A 338 -7.37 0.97 11.09
N TYR A 339 -6.85 1.90 11.91
CA TYR A 339 -5.58 2.55 11.61
C TYR A 339 -4.40 1.60 11.84
N ASP A 340 -4.51 0.69 12.81
CA ASP A 340 -3.46 -0.29 13.11
C ASP A 340 -3.31 -1.32 12.00
N GLU A 341 -4.40 -1.76 11.38
CA GLU A 341 -4.32 -2.61 10.18
C GLU A 341 -3.71 -1.87 8.99
N TYR A 342 -4.05 -0.59 8.81
CA TYR A 342 -3.42 0.25 7.80
C TYR A 342 -1.91 0.32 8.04
N LEU A 343 -1.47 0.66 9.25
CA LEU A 343 -0.04 0.76 9.61
C LEU A 343 0.70 -0.57 9.47
N ALA A 344 0.08 -1.67 9.91
CA ALA A 344 0.58 -3.01 9.69
C ALA A 344 0.82 -3.33 8.21
N TYR A 345 -0.09 -2.83 7.36
CA TYR A 345 -0.02 -3.04 5.91
C TYR A 345 0.99 -2.14 5.22
N VAL A 346 1.06 -0.85 5.58
CA VAL A 346 1.94 0.13 4.90
C VAL A 346 3.37 0.16 5.44
N GLY A 347 3.60 -0.34 6.65
CA GLY A 347 4.87 -0.24 7.37
C GLY A 347 4.94 0.98 8.30
N LYS A 348 5.61 0.85 9.45
CA LYS A 348 5.69 1.91 10.47
C LYS A 348 6.53 3.11 10.02
N GLU A 349 7.37 2.96 9.01
CA GLU A 349 8.04 4.08 8.32
C GLU A 349 7.04 5.08 7.70
N LYS A 350 5.77 4.69 7.57
CA LYS A 350 4.63 5.51 7.14
C LYS A 350 3.68 5.91 8.29
N GLU A 351 4.12 5.84 9.55
CA GLU A 351 3.31 6.16 10.76
C GLU A 351 2.80 7.62 10.82
N HIS A 352 3.22 8.46 9.88
CA HIS A 352 2.65 9.79 9.70
C HIS A 352 1.15 9.71 9.38
N LYS A 353 0.40 10.74 9.80
CA LYS A 353 -1.07 10.87 9.63
C LYS A 353 -1.49 11.04 8.16
N GLU A 354 -1.16 10.06 7.33
CA GLU A 354 -1.51 9.98 5.91
C GLU A 354 -2.92 9.39 5.76
N ILE A 355 -3.74 10.05 4.94
CA ILE A 355 -5.10 9.57 4.61
C ILE A 355 -5.02 8.44 3.57
N GLY A 356 -4.00 8.46 2.71
CA GLY A 356 -3.75 7.39 1.76
C GLY A 356 -2.38 7.51 1.11
N SER A 357 -1.94 6.41 0.49
CA SER A 357 -0.59 6.26 -0.06
C SER A 357 -0.63 5.41 -1.33
N TRP A 358 0.19 5.74 -2.33
CA TRP A 358 0.40 4.89 -3.50
C TRP A 358 1.60 3.98 -3.24
N LEU A 359 1.37 2.68 -3.16
CA LEU A 359 2.40 1.68 -2.91
C LEU A 359 2.77 1.01 -4.24
N GLY A 360 3.66 1.64 -5.01
CA GLY A 360 3.99 1.14 -6.35
C GLY A 360 4.56 -0.28 -6.40
N SER A 361 5.32 -0.72 -5.38
CA SER A 361 5.79 -2.11 -5.28
C SER A 361 4.64 -3.11 -5.10
N LYS A 362 3.53 -2.67 -4.54
CA LYS A 362 2.31 -3.46 -4.31
C LYS A 362 1.25 -3.23 -5.38
N ARG A 363 1.44 -2.20 -6.21
CA ARG A 363 0.48 -1.75 -7.22
C ARG A 363 -0.90 -1.35 -6.66
N GLU A 364 -0.93 -0.91 -5.41
CA GLU A 364 -2.16 -0.55 -4.69
C GLU A 364 -2.18 0.89 -4.18
N PHE A 365 -3.33 1.54 -4.30
CA PHE A 365 -3.66 2.76 -3.58
C PHE A 365 -4.34 2.39 -2.27
N VAL A 366 -3.66 2.59 -1.14
CA VAL A 366 -4.16 2.29 0.19
C VAL A 366 -4.79 3.52 0.85
N ILE A 367 -5.90 3.33 1.58
CA ILE A 367 -6.65 4.40 2.25
C ILE A 367 -6.82 4.06 3.73
N SER A 368 -6.29 4.92 4.59
CA SER A 368 -6.41 4.87 6.06
C SER A 368 -7.79 5.32 6.50
N PRO A 369 -8.35 4.80 7.62
CA PRO A 369 -9.59 5.33 8.20
C PRO A 369 -9.50 6.78 8.67
N ALA A 370 -8.28 7.29 8.86
CA ALA A 370 -7.97 8.65 9.30
C ALA A 370 -8.83 9.09 10.52
N PRO A 371 -8.72 8.39 11.67
CA PRO A 371 -9.58 8.64 12.84
C PRO A 371 -9.43 10.05 13.43
N TRP A 372 -8.36 10.76 13.08
CA TRP A 372 -8.11 12.15 13.47
C TRP A 372 -8.91 13.19 12.66
N LEU A 373 -9.62 12.78 11.60
CA LEU A 373 -10.48 13.67 10.81
C LEU A 373 -11.95 13.43 11.15
N GLN A 374 -12.73 14.52 11.26
CA GLN A 374 -14.15 14.46 11.59
C GLN A 374 -14.99 15.40 10.71
N GLY A 375 -16.28 15.09 10.57
CA GLY A 375 -17.27 15.93 9.89
C GLY A 375 -16.99 16.16 8.39
N ALA A 376 -17.53 17.25 7.85
CA ALA A 376 -17.41 17.59 6.42
C ALA A 376 -15.97 17.72 5.94
N LYS A 377 -15.07 18.18 6.81
CA LYS A 377 -13.64 18.30 6.50
C LYS A 377 -12.98 16.95 6.22
N ARG A 378 -13.42 15.88 6.88
CA ARG A 378 -12.95 14.51 6.60
C ARG A 378 -13.25 14.10 5.16
N SER A 379 -14.49 14.32 4.71
CA SER A 379 -14.93 14.00 3.35
C SER A 379 -14.13 14.81 2.31
N GLU A 380 -13.97 16.11 2.54
CA GLU A 380 -13.18 16.98 1.66
C GLU A 380 -11.72 16.51 1.58
N ASP A 381 -11.04 16.31 2.70
CA ASP A 381 -9.65 15.86 2.74
C ASP A 381 -9.46 14.47 2.12
N LEU A 382 -10.44 13.57 2.30
CA LEU A 382 -10.46 12.25 1.64
C LEU A 382 -10.55 12.37 0.13
N LEU A 383 -11.46 13.19 -0.40
CA LEU A 383 -11.63 13.38 -1.84
C LEU A 383 -10.42 14.06 -2.48
N ARG A 384 -9.83 15.05 -1.78
CA ARG A 384 -8.56 15.68 -2.18
C ARG A 384 -7.42 14.66 -2.23
N MET A 385 -7.34 13.75 -1.26
CA MET A 385 -6.36 12.67 -1.25
C MET A 385 -6.61 11.66 -2.38
N ILE A 386 -7.87 11.32 -2.66
CA ILE A 386 -8.26 10.46 -3.79
C ILE A 386 -7.79 11.06 -5.11
N ALA A 387 -7.96 12.38 -5.30
CA ALA A 387 -7.46 13.04 -6.50
C ALA A 387 -5.93 13.03 -6.57
N PHE A 388 -5.25 13.35 -5.46
CA PHE A 388 -3.78 13.41 -5.40
C PHE A 388 -3.14 12.03 -5.66
N VAL A 389 -3.47 11.01 -4.86
CA VAL A 389 -2.86 9.68 -4.95
C VAL A 389 -3.41 8.89 -6.13
N GLY A 390 -4.70 9.08 -6.45
CA GLY A 390 -5.32 8.49 -7.63
C GLY A 390 -4.63 8.95 -8.92
N PHE A 391 -4.17 10.20 -9.00
CA PHE A 391 -3.39 10.66 -10.14
C PHE A 391 -2.03 9.96 -10.20
N GLN A 392 -1.33 9.77 -9.08
CA GLN A 392 -0.03 9.05 -9.08
C GLN A 392 -0.19 7.62 -9.60
N GLN A 393 -1.22 6.90 -9.15
CA GLN A 393 -1.55 5.56 -9.65
C GLN A 393 -1.90 5.59 -11.15
N TYR A 394 -2.76 6.52 -11.55
CA TYR A 394 -3.16 6.69 -12.95
C TYR A 394 -1.97 6.97 -13.86
N PHE A 395 -1.10 7.91 -13.46
CA PHE A 395 0.09 8.32 -14.19
C PHE A 395 1.09 7.16 -14.29
N TYR A 396 1.31 6.41 -13.21
CA TYR A 396 2.18 5.23 -13.21
C TYR A 396 1.78 4.24 -14.31
N TYR A 397 0.51 3.84 -14.35
CA TYR A 397 0.03 2.91 -15.39
C TYR A 397 -0.01 3.53 -16.79
N SER A 398 -0.37 4.81 -16.91
CA SER A 398 -0.44 5.50 -18.21
C SER A 398 0.92 5.70 -18.88
N ASN A 399 2.02 5.53 -18.12
CA ASN A 399 3.39 5.62 -18.61
C ASN A 399 4.11 4.26 -18.64
N GLY A 400 3.36 3.15 -18.54
CA GLY A 400 3.94 1.81 -18.50
C GLY A 400 4.85 1.61 -17.29
N GLU A 401 4.34 1.96 -16.11
CA GLU A 401 4.94 1.71 -14.80
C GLU A 401 6.19 2.54 -14.50
N LEU A 402 6.20 3.78 -14.97
CA LEU A 402 7.24 4.77 -14.66
C LEU A 402 6.71 5.83 -13.70
N TRP A 403 7.52 6.19 -12.71
CA TRP A 403 7.16 7.15 -11.66
C TRP A 403 7.16 8.61 -12.11
N GLY A 404 7.79 8.96 -13.24
CA GLY A 404 7.99 10.34 -13.66
C GLY A 404 8.94 11.12 -12.73
N SER A 405 9.34 12.31 -13.18
CA SER A 405 10.09 13.29 -12.41
C SER A 405 9.19 13.91 -11.35
N ASN A 406 9.73 14.16 -10.15
CA ASN A 406 8.94 14.69 -9.02
C ASN A 406 8.21 16.00 -9.35
N TRP A 407 8.85 16.92 -10.07
CA TRP A 407 8.22 18.19 -10.47
C TRP A 407 6.94 18.00 -11.28
N PHE A 408 6.93 17.00 -12.16
CA PHE A 408 5.80 16.70 -13.02
C PHE A 408 4.76 15.87 -12.29
N ARG A 409 5.16 14.74 -11.69
CA ARG A 409 4.26 13.82 -10.99
C ARG A 409 3.59 14.51 -9.81
N ASP A 410 4.36 15.05 -8.87
CA ASP A 410 3.80 15.62 -7.64
C ASP A 410 3.14 16.97 -7.94
N GLY A 411 3.73 17.80 -8.81
CA GLY A 411 3.11 19.05 -9.23
C GLY A 411 1.74 18.84 -9.88
N THR A 412 1.60 17.84 -10.75
CA THR A 412 0.31 17.49 -11.36
C THR A 412 -0.64 16.85 -10.34
N SER A 413 -0.13 16.07 -9.38
CA SER A 413 -0.93 15.53 -8.28
C SER A 413 -1.53 16.65 -7.42
N PHE A 414 -0.73 17.67 -7.07
CA PHE A 414 -1.21 18.86 -6.34
C PHE A 414 -2.16 19.72 -7.18
N PHE A 415 -2.01 19.73 -8.50
CA PHE A 415 -2.98 20.37 -9.38
C PHE A 415 -4.35 19.68 -9.30
N PHE A 416 -4.39 18.35 -9.46
CA PHE A 416 -5.65 17.59 -9.35
C PHE A 416 -6.24 17.54 -7.95
N GLN A 417 -5.43 17.75 -6.90
CA GLN A 417 -5.92 17.83 -5.52
C GLN A 417 -7.02 18.89 -5.35
N GLU A 418 -7.09 19.89 -6.23
CA GLU A 418 -8.09 20.96 -6.22
C GLU A 418 -9.30 20.68 -7.14
N LEU A 419 -9.51 19.41 -7.52
CA LEU A 419 -10.69 18.98 -8.28
C LEU A 419 -11.98 19.24 -7.48
N ASP A 420 -12.98 19.87 -8.10
CA ASP A 420 -14.28 20.07 -7.47
C ASP A 420 -15.18 18.83 -7.61
N PHE A 421 -15.46 18.21 -6.48
CA PHE A 421 -16.33 17.05 -6.39
C PHE A 421 -17.82 17.39 -6.37
N ARG A 422 -18.22 18.65 -6.16
CA ARG A 422 -19.62 19.08 -5.98
C ARG A 422 -20.43 19.23 -7.27
N GLY A 423 -19.80 19.37 -8.44
CA GLY A 423 -20.50 19.55 -9.73
C GLY A 423 -19.93 18.68 -10.85
N SER A 424 -20.80 17.98 -11.60
CA SER A 424 -20.56 17.55 -13.01
C SER A 424 -21.84 17.03 -13.68
N SER A 425 -22.94 17.77 -13.62
CA SER A 425 -23.97 17.64 -14.67
C SER A 425 -23.42 18.30 -15.95
N GLY A 426 -22.73 17.52 -16.79
CA GLY A 426 -22.27 17.98 -18.12
C GLY A 426 -20.82 17.71 -18.51
N GLY A 427 -20.07 16.88 -17.76
CA GLY A 427 -18.74 16.41 -18.18
C GLY A 427 -17.60 17.43 -18.09
N ARG A 428 -17.82 18.61 -17.50
CA ARG A 428 -16.76 19.59 -17.23
C ARG A 428 -15.93 19.21 -16.01
N VAL A 429 -14.61 19.39 -16.13
CA VAL A 429 -13.63 19.13 -15.08
C VAL A 429 -13.23 20.46 -14.47
N GLU A 430 -13.71 20.74 -13.27
CA GLU A 430 -13.41 21.98 -12.58
C GLU A 430 -12.26 21.75 -11.58
N ILE A 431 -11.12 22.38 -11.85
CA ILE A 431 -9.95 22.34 -10.98
C ILE A 431 -9.70 23.76 -10.47
N GLY A 432 -9.93 23.96 -9.18
CA GLY A 432 -9.78 25.24 -8.51
C GLY A 432 -8.32 25.66 -8.32
N ILE A 433 -8.14 26.87 -7.79
CA ILE A 433 -6.87 27.27 -7.19
C ILE A 433 -6.99 27.06 -5.68
N SER A 434 -5.96 26.47 -5.07
CA SER A 434 -5.93 26.28 -3.63
C SER A 434 -5.62 27.60 -2.93
N ASP A 435 -6.51 28.05 -2.03
CA ASP A 435 -6.24 29.23 -1.21
C ASP A 435 -5.02 29.02 -0.30
N TYR A 436 -4.82 27.79 0.18
CA TYR A 436 -3.65 27.41 0.97
C TYR A 436 -2.37 27.51 0.15
N TRP A 437 -2.27 26.79 -0.97
CA TRP A 437 -1.04 26.79 -1.78
C TRP A 437 -0.74 28.18 -2.35
N TYR A 438 -1.76 28.94 -2.74
CA TYR A 438 -1.60 30.31 -3.21
C TYR A 438 -1.06 31.23 -2.11
N SER A 439 -1.58 31.13 -0.88
CA SER A 439 -1.08 31.90 0.27
C SER A 439 0.37 31.53 0.61
N GLU A 440 0.70 30.24 0.66
CA GLU A 440 2.05 29.78 0.93
C GLU A 440 3.03 30.18 -0.19
N TYR A 441 2.60 30.15 -1.45
CA TYR A 441 3.38 30.64 -2.59
C TYR A 441 3.84 32.10 -2.39
N LYS A 442 2.93 32.95 -1.91
CA LYS A 442 3.27 34.36 -1.58
C LYS A 442 4.27 34.45 -0.45
N LYS A 443 4.15 33.61 0.59
CA LYS A 443 5.08 33.62 1.74
C LYS A 443 6.48 33.16 1.37
N ILE A 444 6.62 32.20 0.46
CA ILE A 444 7.95 31.71 0.05
C ILE A 444 8.63 32.60 -1.00
N GLY A 445 7.95 33.66 -1.47
CA GLY A 445 8.52 34.65 -2.39
C GLY A 445 8.60 34.21 -3.85
N GLY A 446 7.78 33.23 -4.26
CA GLY A 446 7.70 32.78 -5.65
C GLY A 446 8.32 31.41 -5.93
N VAL A 447 8.36 31.04 -7.21
CA VAL A 447 8.77 29.68 -7.66
C VAL A 447 10.28 29.41 -7.48
N GLY A 448 11.11 30.44 -7.40
CA GLY A 448 12.56 30.32 -7.18
C GLY A 448 13.33 29.83 -8.41
N ASP A 449 14.40 29.07 -8.19
CA ASP A 449 15.22 28.49 -9.27
C ASP A 449 14.54 27.26 -9.87
N ILE A 450 13.86 27.46 -11.01
CA ILE A 450 13.13 26.42 -11.72
C ILE A 450 14.09 25.39 -12.32
N SER A 451 15.25 25.81 -12.84
CA SER A 451 16.21 24.90 -13.48
C SER A 451 16.70 23.85 -12.49
N LYS A 452 16.99 24.29 -11.26
CA LYS A 452 17.31 23.38 -10.15
C LYS A 452 16.11 22.54 -9.75
N LEU A 453 14.93 23.15 -9.57
CA LEU A 453 13.70 22.47 -9.11
C LEU A 453 13.35 21.25 -9.98
N VAL A 454 13.40 21.39 -11.31
CA VAL A 454 12.98 20.33 -12.24
C VAL A 454 14.00 19.20 -12.39
N ARG A 455 15.23 19.38 -11.89
CA ARG A 455 16.34 18.41 -11.96
C ARG A 455 16.72 17.80 -10.61
N GLN A 456 15.95 18.07 -9.56
CA GLN A 456 16.23 17.50 -8.23
C GLN A 456 16.04 15.99 -8.22
N ALA A 457 17.01 15.28 -7.63
CA ALA A 457 16.86 13.87 -7.30
C ALA A 457 15.87 13.69 -6.13
N ASP A 458 15.27 12.50 -6.02
CA ASP A 458 14.27 12.17 -4.98
C ASP A 458 14.71 12.56 -3.57
N LYS A 459 15.94 12.21 -3.19
CA LYS A 459 16.47 12.51 -1.85
C LYS A 459 16.52 14.02 -1.57
N GLU A 460 16.84 14.84 -2.56
CA GLU A 460 16.87 16.30 -2.39
C GLU A 460 15.45 16.88 -2.40
N PHE A 461 14.57 16.35 -3.25
CA PHE A 461 13.20 16.82 -3.37
C PHE A 461 12.40 16.58 -2.08
N TYR A 462 12.57 15.41 -1.47
CA TYR A 462 11.89 14.97 -0.24
C TYR A 462 12.66 15.26 1.05
N ASP A 463 13.72 16.04 0.98
CA ASP A 463 14.45 16.52 2.15
C ASP A 463 13.50 17.23 3.13
N LYS A 464 13.49 16.82 4.41
CA LYS A 464 12.46 17.26 5.37
C LYS A 464 12.38 18.78 5.51
N ASP A 465 13.52 19.46 5.40
CA ASP A 465 13.63 20.92 5.53
C ASP A 465 13.18 21.71 4.29
N LYS A 466 13.04 21.03 3.14
CA LYS A 466 12.78 21.65 1.83
C LYS A 466 11.50 21.17 1.15
N SER A 467 11.08 19.94 1.45
CA SER A 467 9.97 19.24 0.78
C SER A 467 8.70 20.10 0.69
N HIS A 468 8.32 20.75 1.79
CA HIS A 468 7.15 21.62 1.79
C HIS A 468 7.25 22.79 0.79
N LYS A 469 8.42 23.46 0.73
CA LYS A 469 8.68 24.53 -0.25
C LYS A 469 8.71 23.99 -1.68
N ASN A 470 9.30 22.81 -1.88
CA ASN A 470 9.33 22.16 -3.19
C ASN A 470 7.91 21.86 -3.68
N TYR A 471 7.03 21.32 -2.82
CA TYR A 471 5.63 21.07 -3.13
C TYR A 471 4.87 22.32 -3.58
N ILE A 472 5.03 23.43 -2.86
CA ILE A 472 4.43 24.72 -3.23
C ILE A 472 4.93 25.16 -4.62
N ARG A 473 6.23 25.05 -4.88
CA ARG A 473 6.83 25.47 -6.14
C ARG A 473 6.38 24.63 -7.32
N VAL A 474 6.33 23.30 -7.17
CA VAL A 474 5.88 22.41 -8.27
C VAL A 474 4.38 22.52 -8.50
N TRP A 475 3.57 22.75 -7.46
CA TRP A 475 2.16 23.10 -7.62
C TRP A 475 2.01 24.39 -8.43
N ALA A 476 2.73 25.45 -8.05
CA ALA A 476 2.64 26.73 -8.72
C ALA A 476 3.07 26.64 -10.20
N LEU A 477 4.18 25.92 -10.46
CA LEU A 477 4.65 25.62 -11.80
C LEU A 477 3.54 24.91 -12.60
N MET A 478 3.04 23.76 -12.14
CA MET A 478 2.07 22.98 -12.91
C MET A 478 0.74 23.71 -13.08
N TYR A 479 0.26 24.45 -12.07
CA TYR A 479 -0.94 25.26 -12.20
C TYR A 479 -0.78 26.34 -13.28
N TYR A 480 0.37 27.03 -13.30
CA TYR A 480 0.68 27.98 -14.35
C TYR A 480 0.74 27.30 -15.72
N LEU A 481 1.45 26.17 -15.87
CA LEU A 481 1.56 25.49 -17.16
C LEU A 481 0.20 25.02 -17.71
N TYR A 482 -0.68 24.47 -16.86
CA TYR A 482 -1.99 23.97 -17.28
C TYR A 482 -3.03 25.06 -17.52
N LYS A 483 -2.95 26.18 -16.78
CA LYS A 483 -3.99 27.22 -16.81
C LYS A 483 -3.45 28.62 -17.06
N GLY A 484 -2.41 29.03 -16.34
CA GLY A 484 -1.86 30.38 -16.40
C GLY A 484 -1.24 30.76 -17.74
N ALA A 485 -0.41 29.90 -18.32
CA ALA A 485 0.33 30.15 -19.55
C ALA A 485 -0.58 30.51 -20.73
N SER A 486 -1.73 29.83 -20.85
CA SER A 486 -2.73 30.11 -21.88
C SER A 486 -3.45 31.46 -21.74
N LEU A 487 -3.34 32.10 -20.58
CA LEU A 487 -3.98 33.38 -20.28
C LEU A 487 -3.02 34.57 -20.39
N MET A 488 -1.72 34.31 -20.54
CA MET A 488 -0.71 35.35 -20.72
C MET A 488 -0.85 36.01 -22.11
N LYS A 489 -0.40 37.26 -22.21
CA LYS A 489 -0.36 37.99 -23.49
C LYS A 489 0.83 37.52 -24.32
N GLY A 490 0.62 37.30 -25.62
CA GLY A 490 1.58 36.59 -26.47
C GLY A 490 1.48 35.10 -26.18
N LYS A 491 1.29 34.28 -27.23
CA LYS A 491 1.19 32.82 -27.07
C LYS A 491 2.47 32.34 -26.37
N SER A 492 2.37 31.96 -25.11
CA SER A 492 3.52 31.51 -24.34
C SER A 492 3.76 30.04 -24.65
N ASP A 493 4.94 29.72 -25.17
CA ASP A 493 5.37 28.35 -25.48
C ASP A 493 5.45 27.46 -24.21
N HIS A 494 5.33 28.06 -23.02
CA HIS A 494 5.26 27.35 -21.74
C HIS A 494 4.08 26.36 -21.70
N VAL A 495 3.00 26.62 -22.44
CA VAL A 495 1.84 25.73 -22.48
C VAL A 495 2.19 24.33 -23.03
N GLU A 496 3.25 24.20 -23.83
CA GLU A 496 3.64 22.95 -24.46
C GLU A 496 4.49 22.05 -23.53
N ILE A 497 5.07 22.62 -22.47
CA ILE A 497 6.02 21.94 -21.57
C ILE A 497 5.43 20.61 -21.04
N PRO A 498 4.19 20.55 -20.52
CA PRO A 498 3.64 19.31 -20.01
C PRO A 498 3.50 18.20 -21.07
N GLY A 499 3.08 18.58 -22.28
CA GLY A 499 2.92 17.64 -23.40
C GLY A 499 4.25 17.12 -23.91
N LYS A 500 5.25 18.01 -24.06
CA LYS A 500 6.63 17.64 -24.44
C LYS A 500 7.23 16.67 -23.42
N TYR A 501 7.08 16.95 -22.13
CA TYR A 501 7.53 16.06 -21.07
C TYR A 501 6.88 14.68 -21.18
N TYR A 502 5.54 14.63 -21.27
CA TYR A 502 4.81 13.37 -21.29
C TYR A 502 5.22 12.50 -22.49
N LYS A 503 5.24 13.09 -23.69
CA LYS A 503 5.65 12.40 -24.91
C LYS A 503 7.09 11.86 -24.79
N ALA A 504 8.02 12.72 -24.37
CA ALA A 504 9.42 12.34 -24.22
C ALA A 504 9.61 11.26 -23.13
N LEU A 505 8.83 11.28 -22.04
CA LEU A 505 8.89 10.24 -21.00
C LEU A 505 8.47 8.88 -21.55
N VAL A 506 7.39 8.83 -22.33
CA VAL A 506 6.91 7.57 -22.95
C VAL A 506 7.91 7.04 -23.98
N GLU A 507 8.54 7.92 -24.75
CA GLU A 507 9.52 7.56 -25.79
C GLU A 507 10.87 7.13 -25.19
N THR A 508 11.44 7.96 -24.31
CA THR A 508 12.80 7.77 -23.79
C THR A 508 12.86 6.84 -22.57
N ARG A 509 11.74 6.72 -21.84
CA ARG A 509 11.66 6.05 -20.55
C ARG A 509 12.67 6.56 -19.50
N ASP A 510 13.12 7.80 -19.66
CA ASP A 510 14.16 8.44 -18.87
C ASP A 510 13.68 9.81 -18.40
N ASN A 511 13.59 9.98 -17.07
CA ASN A 511 13.09 11.20 -16.45
C ASN A 511 13.96 12.43 -16.75
N ALA A 512 15.28 12.26 -16.83
CA ALA A 512 16.19 13.36 -17.09
C ALA A 512 16.06 13.81 -18.55
N LYS A 513 16.10 12.86 -19.50
CA LYS A 513 15.91 13.16 -20.93
C LYS A 513 14.55 13.76 -21.22
N ALA A 514 13.49 13.26 -20.58
CA ALA A 514 12.15 13.82 -20.73
C ALA A 514 12.07 15.26 -20.18
N THR A 515 12.75 15.54 -19.07
CA THR A 515 12.84 16.90 -18.52
C THR A 515 13.61 17.82 -19.46
N ASP A 516 14.75 17.38 -19.99
CA ASP A 516 15.53 18.20 -20.93
C ASP A 516 14.77 18.48 -22.23
N ALA A 517 14.04 17.49 -22.75
CA ALA A 517 13.17 17.67 -23.92
C ALA A 517 12.01 18.65 -23.64
N ALA A 518 11.41 18.60 -22.45
CA ALA A 518 10.30 19.47 -22.06
C ALA A 518 10.70 20.95 -21.99
N PHE A 519 11.92 21.23 -21.55
CA PHE A 519 12.45 22.58 -21.36
C PHE A 519 13.41 23.01 -22.48
N ALA A 520 13.52 22.26 -23.58
CA ALA A 520 14.35 22.63 -24.72
C ALA A 520 13.88 23.97 -25.31
N GLY A 521 14.80 24.95 -25.37
CA GLY A 521 14.51 26.30 -25.87
C GLY A 521 13.77 27.22 -24.89
N ILE A 522 13.46 26.75 -23.67
CA ILE A 522 12.79 27.58 -22.65
C ILE A 522 13.83 28.39 -21.87
N ASP A 523 13.65 29.72 -21.85
CA ASP A 523 14.39 30.59 -20.95
C ASP A 523 13.78 30.50 -19.53
N PHE A 524 14.52 29.91 -18.59
CA PHE A 524 14.08 29.75 -17.21
C PHE A 524 13.85 31.08 -16.48
N ALA A 525 14.55 32.15 -16.84
CA ALA A 525 14.34 33.47 -16.24
C ALA A 525 13.03 34.10 -16.74
N ASP A 526 12.70 33.91 -18.02
CA ASP A 526 11.41 34.32 -18.58
C ASP A 526 10.24 33.50 -18.01
N LEU A 527 10.38 32.18 -17.94
CA LEU A 527 9.39 31.30 -17.33
C LEU A 527 9.10 31.70 -15.87
N ARG A 528 10.16 31.94 -15.08
CA ARG A 528 10.00 32.42 -13.70
C ARG A 528 9.23 33.72 -13.63
N ARG A 529 9.59 34.70 -14.46
CA ARG A 529 8.94 36.01 -14.51
C ARG A 529 7.46 35.88 -14.88
N SER A 530 7.14 35.04 -15.85
CA SER A 530 5.78 34.79 -16.30
C SER A 530 4.91 34.13 -15.23
N ILE A 531 5.47 33.18 -14.48
CA ILE A 531 4.79 32.56 -13.32
C ILE A 531 4.51 33.61 -12.25
N ASP A 532 5.52 34.41 -11.89
CA ASP A 532 5.39 35.45 -10.88
C ASP A 532 4.40 36.55 -11.31
N GLU A 533 4.42 36.97 -12.58
CA GLU A 533 3.46 37.91 -13.15
C GLU A 533 2.04 37.36 -13.07
N PHE A 534 1.82 36.10 -13.48
CA PHE A 534 0.53 35.45 -13.42
C PHE A 534 -0.03 35.46 -11.98
N PHE A 535 0.73 34.97 -11.01
CA PHE A 535 0.27 34.90 -9.63
C PHE A 535 0.14 36.27 -8.97
N ASN A 536 0.86 37.30 -9.43
CA ASN A 536 0.70 38.69 -8.93
C ASN A 536 -0.45 39.44 -9.61
N ASN A 537 -1.05 38.89 -10.66
CA ASN A 537 -2.15 39.50 -11.40
C ASN A 537 -3.50 38.90 -10.97
N GLY A 538 -4.18 39.56 -10.03
CA GLY A 538 -5.48 39.13 -9.51
C GLY A 538 -6.53 38.81 -10.59
N PRO A 539 -6.70 39.67 -11.62
CA PRO A 539 -7.57 39.37 -12.77
C PRO A 539 -7.23 38.06 -13.51
N LEU A 540 -5.95 37.77 -13.77
CA LEU A 540 -5.54 36.52 -14.43
C LEU A 540 -5.80 35.30 -13.54
N VAL A 541 -5.49 35.38 -12.25
CA VAL A 541 -5.78 34.32 -11.27
C VAL A 541 -7.29 34.08 -11.15
N SER A 542 -8.10 35.13 -11.18
CA SER A 542 -9.56 34.99 -11.18
C SER A 542 -10.06 34.29 -12.44
N LYS A 543 -9.54 34.68 -13.62
CA LYS A 543 -9.89 34.07 -14.91
C LYS A 543 -9.48 32.60 -14.99
N SER A 544 -8.36 32.21 -14.38
CA SER A 544 -7.87 30.82 -14.42
C SER A 544 -8.78 29.83 -13.70
N LYS A 545 -9.55 30.27 -12.70
CA LYS A 545 -10.54 29.42 -11.98
C LYS A 545 -11.53 28.78 -12.95
N ASN A 546 -11.97 29.54 -13.96
CA ASN A 546 -12.94 29.11 -14.97
C ASN A 546 -12.30 28.55 -16.25
N TYR A 547 -10.98 28.69 -16.42
CA TYR A 547 -10.27 28.14 -17.58
C TYR A 547 -10.21 26.62 -17.50
N GLN A 548 -10.53 25.94 -18.60
CA GLN A 548 -10.45 24.49 -18.71
C GLN A 548 -9.05 24.12 -19.23
N ALA A 549 -8.32 23.32 -18.45
CA ALA A 549 -7.02 22.82 -18.89
C ALA A 549 -7.22 21.94 -20.13
N LYS A 550 -6.41 22.18 -21.16
CA LYS A 550 -6.44 21.39 -22.40
C LYS A 550 -5.73 20.04 -22.19
N PRO A 551 -6.11 18.99 -22.94
CA PRO A 551 -5.36 17.74 -22.96
C PRO A 551 -3.90 17.99 -23.33
N VAL A 552 -2.95 17.41 -22.57
CA VAL A 552 -1.51 17.62 -22.79
C VAL A 552 -1.02 17.19 -24.17
N ILE A 553 -1.72 16.25 -24.82
CA ILE A 553 -1.40 15.80 -26.18
C ILE A 553 -1.75 16.87 -27.24
N GLU A 554 -2.81 17.65 -27.00
CA GLU A 554 -3.23 18.73 -27.91
C GLU A 554 -2.32 19.96 -27.80
N LEU A 555 -1.53 20.05 -26.72
CA LEU A 555 -0.56 21.13 -26.51
C LEU A 555 0.74 20.93 -27.30
N THR A 556 0.85 19.86 -28.09
CA THR A 556 2.04 19.53 -28.89
C THR A 556 1.72 19.24 -30.36
N ALA A 557 0.47 19.44 -30.78
CA ALA A 557 0.08 19.31 -32.17
C ALA A 557 0.61 20.51 -32.97
N PRO A 558 1.22 20.30 -34.15
CA PRO A 558 1.80 21.36 -34.99
C PRO A 558 0.77 22.39 -35.46
#